data_AF-A0A0L0K2F7-F1
#
_entry.id   AF-A0A0L0K2F7-F1
#
_cell.length_a   1.000
_cell.length_b   1.000
_cell.length_c   1.000
_cell.angle_alpha   90.00
_cell.angle_beta   90.00
_cell.angle_gamma   90.00
#
_symmetry.space_group_name_H-M   'P 1'
#
loop_
_entity.id
_entity.type
_entity.pdbx_description
1 polymer ?
#
loop_
_entity_poly.entity_id
_entity_poly.type
_entity_poly.pdbx_seq_one_letter_code
_entity_poly.pdbx_strand_id
1 'polypeptide(L)' 'MLNGTDLYALDIDKASFVKACGGNTHPDGEACVTLARIGEGAWALSDSKRPGAEPLRFTTEELDAAGIDPARFGLSV' A
#
# COMPACT_ATOMS: atom_id res chain seq x y z
N MET A 1 17.60 16.91 0.26
CA MET A 1 16.33 17.39 0.85
C MET A 1 15.67 16.19 1.51
N LEU A 2 15.68 16.11 2.83
CA LEU A 2 14.95 15.13 3.64
C LEU A 2 14.34 15.95 4.77
N ASN A 3 13.03 16.21 4.70
CA ASN A 3 12.17 16.59 5.83
C ASN A 3 10.75 16.68 5.29
N GLY A 4 9.88 15.76 5.68
CA GLY A 4 8.46 15.83 5.35
C GLY A 4 7.72 14.52 5.66
N THR A 5 7.31 14.36 6.92
CA THR A 5 6.44 13.30 7.46
C THR A 5 7.12 11.94 7.68
N ASP A 6 7.40 11.63 8.96
CA ASP A 6 7.72 10.27 9.39
C ASP A 6 6.46 9.40 9.26
N LEU A 7 6.34 8.68 8.14
CA LEU A 7 5.18 7.84 7.87
C LEU A 7 5.08 6.63 8.81
N TYR A 8 6.20 6.23 9.45
CA TYR A 8 6.22 5.12 10.41
C TYR A 8 5.78 5.56 11.80
N ALA A 9 5.75 6.87 12.09
CA ALA A 9 5.13 7.40 13.30
C ALA A 9 3.59 7.38 13.26
N LEU A 10 2.97 7.12 12.09
CA LEU A 10 1.52 7.03 11.95
C LEU A 10 1.02 5.66 12.44
N ASP A 11 0.00 5.71 13.32
CA ASP A 11 -0.71 4.51 13.77
C ASP A 11 -1.50 3.87 12.62
N ILE A 12 -1.36 2.55 12.48
CA ILE A 12 -2.04 1.76 11.44
C ILE A 12 -2.95 0.67 12.02
N ASP A 13 -3.07 0.55 13.34
CA ASP A 13 -3.83 -0.52 13.99
C ASP A 13 -5.32 -0.46 13.63
N LYS A 14 -5.82 0.74 13.28
CA LYS A 14 -7.20 0.98 12.84
C LYS A 14 -7.34 1.16 11.33
N ALA A 15 -6.26 1.01 10.57
CA ALA A 15 -6.28 1.20 9.13
C ALA A 15 -7.08 0.07 8.46
N SER A 16 -7.94 0.44 7.51
CA SER A 16 -8.73 -0.53 6.75
C SER A 16 -7.97 -0.94 5.50
N PHE A 17 -7.41 -2.14 5.53
CA PHE A 17 -6.66 -2.71 4.40
C PHE A 17 -7.60 -3.31 3.37
N VAL A 18 -7.46 -2.87 2.12
CA VAL A 18 -8.19 -3.40 0.97
C VAL A 18 -7.23 -4.17 0.08
N LYS A 19 -7.65 -5.35 -0.37
CA LYS A 19 -6.83 -6.21 -1.23
C LYS A 19 -7.11 -5.91 -2.69
N ALA A 20 -6.06 -5.70 -3.47
CA ALA A 20 -6.13 -5.79 -4.93
C ALA A 20 -5.09 -6.80 -5.42
N CYS A 21 -5.42 -7.42 -6.52
CA CYS A 21 -4.63 -8.47 -7.11
C CYS A 21 -4.40 -8.16 -8.59
N GLY A 22 -3.22 -8.49 -9.09
CA GLY A 22 -2.82 -8.18 -10.45
C GLY A 22 -1.59 -8.96 -10.89
N GLY A 23 -1.25 -8.82 -12.16
CA GLY A 23 -0.23 -9.61 -12.84
C GLY A 23 -0.88 -10.76 -13.62
N ASN A 24 -0.56 -10.86 -14.92
CA ASN A 24 -1.12 -11.87 -15.82
C ASN A 24 -0.07 -12.95 -16.18
N THR A 25 -0.57 -14.19 -16.18
CA THR A 25 -0.11 -15.36 -16.97
C THR A 25 1.27 -15.96 -16.70
N HIS A 26 1.65 -16.16 -15.45
CA HIS A 26 2.65 -17.19 -15.11
C HIS A 26 1.97 -18.28 -14.25
N PRO A 27 2.35 -19.56 -14.37
CA PRO A 27 1.72 -20.64 -13.60
C PRO A 27 1.87 -20.49 -12.08
N ASP A 28 2.70 -19.55 -11.64
CA ASP A 28 3.08 -19.24 -10.27
C ASP A 28 2.01 -18.42 -9.49
N GLY A 29 0.92 -18.04 -10.17
CA GLY A 29 -0.27 -17.47 -9.54
C GLY A 29 -0.26 -15.95 -9.38
N GLU A 30 -1.48 -15.44 -9.21
CA GLU A 30 -1.80 -14.02 -9.00
C GLU A 30 -0.96 -13.37 -7.87
N ALA A 31 -0.47 -12.15 -8.08
CA ALA A 31 0.20 -11.37 -7.06
C ALA A 31 -0.79 -10.39 -6.42
N CYS A 32 -1.05 -10.57 -5.13
CA CYS A 32 -1.99 -9.74 -4.37
C CYS A 32 -1.24 -8.96 -3.31
N VAL A 33 -1.61 -7.69 -3.15
CA VAL A 33 -1.16 -6.82 -2.08
C VAL A 33 -2.37 -6.19 -1.41
N THR A 34 -2.19 -5.69 -0.20
CA THR A 34 -3.21 -4.92 0.51
C THR A 34 -2.74 -3.49 0.71
N LEU A 35 -3.64 -2.54 0.52
CA LEU A 35 -3.36 -1.12 0.67
C LEU A 35 -4.34 -0.50 1.67
N ALA A 36 -3.86 0.36 2.54
CA ALA A 36 -4.68 1.18 3.43
C ALA A 36 -4.23 2.64 3.38
N ARG A 37 -5.19 3.56 3.45
CA ARG A 37 -4.91 4.98 3.73
C ARG A 37 -4.69 5.15 5.22
N ILE A 38 -3.59 5.78 5.60
CA ILE A 38 -3.18 5.97 7.01
C ILE A 38 -3.03 7.46 7.38
N GLY A 39 -3.22 8.34 6.39
CA GLY A 39 -3.19 9.79 6.55
C GLY A 39 -3.48 10.48 5.23
N GLU A 40 -3.37 11.80 5.23
CA GLU A 40 -3.41 12.59 4.00
C GLU A 40 -2.12 12.32 3.20
N GLY A 41 -2.29 11.80 1.98
CA GLY A 41 -1.17 11.45 1.12
C GLY A 41 -0.26 10.31 1.64
N ALA A 42 -0.71 9.57 2.66
CA ALA A 42 0.09 8.54 3.34
C ALA A 42 -0.61 7.18 3.29
N TRP A 43 0.16 6.15 2.96
CA TRP A 43 -0.35 4.82 2.67
C TRP A 43 0.48 3.71 3.33
N ALA A 44 -0.21 2.64 3.73
CA ALA A 44 0.41 1.39 4.18
C ALA A 44 0.14 0.27 3.16
N LEU A 45 1.20 -0.34 2.64
CA LEU A 45 1.16 -1.44 1.68
C LEU A 45 1.70 -2.72 2.33
N SER A 46 0.93 -3.81 2.27
CA SER A 46 1.32 -5.12 2.82
C SER A 46 1.28 -6.20 1.74
N ASP A 47 2.18 -7.17 1.86
CA ASP A 47 2.16 -8.39 1.06
C ASP A 47 1.11 -9.36 1.64
N SER A 48 0.06 -9.65 0.87
CA SER A 48 -1.00 -10.56 1.30
C SER A 48 -0.50 -12.00 1.56
N LYS A 49 0.63 -12.39 0.97
CA LYS A 49 1.29 -13.70 1.18
C LYS A 49 2.09 -13.74 2.48
N ARG A 50 2.35 -12.59 3.12
CA ARG A 50 3.09 -12.44 4.37
C ARG A 50 2.34 -11.52 5.36
N PRO A 51 1.19 -11.95 5.89
CA PRO A 51 0.34 -11.12 6.75
C PRO A 51 0.99 -10.69 8.09
N GLY A 52 2.09 -11.32 8.51
CA GLY A 52 2.84 -10.94 9.70
C GLY A 52 4.04 -10.01 9.43
N ALA A 53 4.31 -9.68 8.18
CA ALA A 53 5.35 -8.71 7.84
C ALA A 53 4.82 -7.29 8.10
N GLU A 54 5.68 -6.42 8.61
CA GLU A 54 5.33 -5.02 8.83
C GLU A 54 5.01 -4.34 7.48
N PRO A 55 3.86 -3.66 7.35
CA PRO A 55 3.51 -3.01 6.09
C PRO A 55 4.49 -1.88 5.78
N LEU A 56 4.86 -1.73 4.51
CA LEU A 56 5.69 -0.62 4.06
C LEU A 56 4.87 0.67 4.01
N ARG A 57 5.54 1.81 4.15
CA ARG A 57 4.92 3.13 4.12
C ARG A 57 5.34 3.90 2.88
N PHE A 58 4.38 4.55 2.25
CA PHE A 58 4.61 5.32 1.04
C PHE A 58 3.82 6.63 1.06
N THR A 59 4.38 7.67 0.48
CA THR A 59 3.58 8.84 0.07
C THR A 59 2.76 8.50 -1.19
N THR A 60 1.79 9.34 -1.52
CA THR A 60 1.06 9.23 -2.80
C THR A 60 2.01 9.30 -4.00
N GLU A 61 3.01 10.19 -3.96
CA GLU A 61 3.99 10.35 -5.04
C GLU A 61 4.87 9.10 -5.19
N GLU A 62 5.26 8.47 -4.09
CA GLU A 62 6.04 7.23 -4.12
C GLU A 62 5.21 6.05 -4.64
N LEU A 63 3.93 5.94 -4.26
CA LEU A 63 3.02 4.93 -4.81
C LEU A 63 2.82 5.09 -6.32
N ASP A 64 2.59 6.33 -6.77
CA ASP A 64 2.40 6.63 -8.19
C ASP A 64 3.67 6.32 -8.99
N ALA A 65 4.85 6.69 -8.48
CA ALA A 65 6.14 6.32 -9.07
C ALA A 65 6.36 4.80 -9.14
N ALA A 66 5.80 4.04 -8.18
CA ALA A 66 5.80 2.58 -8.18
C ALA A 66 4.72 1.97 -9.11
N GLY A 67 3.88 2.78 -9.75
CA GLY A 67 2.79 2.34 -10.62
C GLY A 67 1.59 1.75 -9.87
N ILE A 68 1.46 2.07 -8.57
CA ILE A 68 0.36 1.61 -7.71
C ILE A 68 -0.67 2.72 -7.61
N ASP A 69 -1.81 2.51 -8.25
CA ASP A 69 -2.95 3.43 -8.22
C ASP A 69 -3.97 3.01 -7.12
N PRO A 70 -4.18 3.82 -6.06
CA PRO A 70 -5.17 3.54 -5.02
C PRO A 70 -6.59 3.31 -5.55
N ALA A 71 -6.97 3.90 -6.68
CA ALA A 71 -8.29 3.71 -7.27
C ALA A 71 -8.53 2.26 -7.71
N ARG A 72 -7.47 1.49 -8.03
CA ARG A 72 -7.56 0.05 -8.31
C ARG A 72 -7.92 -0.79 -7.08
N PHE A 73 -7.75 -0.22 -5.88
CA PHE A 73 -8.18 -0.79 -4.60
C PHE A 73 -9.56 -0.27 -4.18
N GLY A 74 -10.22 0.57 -5.00
CA GLY A 74 -11.46 1.26 -4.61
C GLY A 74 -11.24 2.37 -3.58
N LEU A 75 -10.00 2.84 -3.40
CA LEU A 75 -9.63 3.90 -2.47
C LEU A 75 -9.50 5.22 -3.22
N SER A 76 -10.02 6.30 -2.62
CA SER A 76 -9.85 7.66 -3.14
C SER A 76 -8.66 8.34 -2.48
N VAL A 77 -7.91 9.08 -3.30
CA VAL A 77 -6.79 9.95 -2.88
C VAL A 77 -7.30 11.11 -2.04
#